data_AF-A0A2G6FGZ8-F1
#
_entry.id   AF-A0A2G6FGZ8-F1
#
_cell.length_a   1.000
_cell.length_b   1.000
_cell.length_c   1.000
_cell.angle_alpha   90.00
_cell.angle_beta   90.00
_cell.angle_gamma   90.00
#
_symmetry.space_group_name_H-M   'P 1'
#
loop_
_entity.id
_entity.type
_entity.pdbx_description
1 polymer ?
#
loop_
_entity_poly.entity_id
_entity_poly.type
_entity_poly.pdbx_seq_one_letter_code
_entity_poly.pdbx_strand_id
1 'polypeptide(L)'
;MTIFFAKPLRILPPLLLLAAACLAPALSRAENAAPSAGKMYMNALAAWHRGEYKAAALSFQTVAENGVVNGDLYYNIGNAWLRAGETGRAIYWYERAKLLIGNDPDLNFNLAHAQGLRKDAPAPGPSALIRVLLFWKTCLSPPVLRALTLFASFLCAVLLTLAILKNRSRRSAGIIASGLAALLLMLTVMMQYREQTAGLQGIVLPSEISVRSGFGSASTELFRLHAGTRVAVLETREGHVKIRYSEDKIGWIPGHDIGRIRR
;
A
#
# COMPACT_ATOMS: atom_id res chain seq x y z
N MET A 1 53.93 -62.63 -14.83
CA MET A 1 54.12 -61.97 -13.53
C MET A 1 53.14 -60.80 -13.45
N THR A 2 52.16 -60.97 -12.57
CA THR A 2 51.32 -59.97 -11.87
C THR A 2 52.08 -58.65 -11.54
N ILE A 3 51.49 -57.45 -11.33
CA ILE A 3 50.23 -57.05 -10.65
C ILE A 3 49.61 -55.77 -11.32
N PHE A 4 48.32 -55.50 -11.04
CA PHE A 4 47.58 -54.23 -11.22
C PHE A 4 48.14 -53.06 -10.32
N PHE A 5 47.55 -51.87 -10.10
CA PHE A 5 46.23 -51.24 -10.38
C PHE A 5 46.33 -49.69 -10.24
N ALA A 6 45.70 -48.88 -11.10
CA ALA A 6 45.12 -47.56 -10.74
C ALA A 6 44.25 -46.91 -11.85
N LYS A 7 42.93 -46.91 -11.64
CA LYS A 7 41.93 -45.95 -12.13
C LYS A 7 41.16 -45.48 -10.87
N PRO A 8 40.56 -44.27 -10.79
CA PRO A 8 39.74 -43.72 -11.87
C PRO A 8 39.88 -42.22 -12.18
N LEU A 9 39.48 -41.91 -13.41
CA LEU A 9 39.09 -40.58 -13.86
C LEU A 9 37.91 -40.08 -13.00
N ARG A 10 38.05 -38.93 -12.31
CA ARG A 10 36.93 -38.30 -11.59
C ARG A 10 35.95 -37.70 -12.58
N ILE A 11 34.91 -38.46 -12.90
CA ILE A 11 33.73 -37.95 -13.60
C ILE A 11 33.08 -36.89 -12.72
N LEU A 12 33.09 -35.62 -13.16
CA LEU A 12 32.28 -34.58 -12.52
C LEU A 12 30.81 -35.00 -12.66
N PRO A 13 30.01 -35.00 -11.58
CA PRO A 13 28.61 -35.42 -11.67
C PRO A 13 27.84 -34.43 -12.56
N PRO A 14 27.00 -34.89 -13.51
CA PRO A 14 26.26 -34.02 -14.43
C PRO A 14 25.33 -33.03 -13.71
N LEU A 15 25.01 -33.28 -12.43
CA LEU A 15 24.30 -32.37 -11.54
C LEU A 15 24.96 -30.99 -11.38
N LEU A 16 26.30 -30.87 -11.41
CA LEU A 16 26.97 -29.56 -11.32
C LEU A 16 26.81 -28.73 -12.60
N LEU A 17 26.80 -29.40 -13.77
CA LEU A 17 26.54 -28.75 -15.06
C LEU A 17 25.05 -28.38 -15.23
N LEU A 18 24.14 -29.21 -14.73
CA LEU A 18 22.71 -28.89 -14.66
C LEU A 18 22.41 -27.73 -13.70
N ALA A 19 23.08 -27.65 -12.56
CA ALA A 19 22.96 -26.49 -11.66
C ALA A 19 23.44 -25.20 -12.34
N ALA A 20 24.58 -25.23 -13.04
CA ALA A 20 25.06 -24.08 -13.81
C ALA A 20 24.11 -23.70 -14.96
N ALA A 21 23.54 -24.66 -15.67
CA ALA A 21 22.57 -24.43 -16.75
C ALA A 21 21.24 -23.83 -16.26
N CYS A 22 20.78 -24.17 -15.05
CA CYS A 22 19.60 -23.57 -14.43
C CYS A 22 19.87 -22.16 -13.85
N LEU A 23 21.11 -21.84 -13.49
CA LEU A 23 21.51 -20.52 -13.01
C LEU A 23 21.85 -19.52 -14.14
N ALA A 24 22.32 -19.98 -15.28
CA ALA A 24 22.62 -19.12 -16.45
C ALA A 24 21.46 -18.20 -16.90
N PRO A 25 20.19 -18.66 -17.04
CA PRO A 25 19.06 -17.78 -17.37
C PRO A 25 18.60 -16.88 -16.20
N ALA A 26 19.07 -17.12 -14.97
CA ALA A 26 18.82 -16.22 -13.84
C ALA A 26 19.87 -15.09 -13.79
N LEU A 27 21.15 -15.42 -14.02
CA LEU A 27 22.25 -14.46 -14.07
C LEU A 27 22.14 -13.52 -15.28
N SER A 28 21.87 -14.02 -16.49
CA SER A 28 21.69 -13.16 -17.67
C SER A 28 20.46 -12.25 -17.60
N ARG A 29 19.46 -12.62 -16.79
CA ARG A 29 18.27 -11.78 -16.52
C ARG A 29 18.52 -10.71 -15.45
N ALA A 30 19.47 -10.95 -14.54
CA ALA A 30 19.98 -9.93 -13.63
C ALA A 30 20.93 -8.94 -14.35
N GLU A 31 21.75 -9.42 -15.28
CA GLU A 31 22.70 -8.59 -16.04
C GLU A 31 22.00 -7.67 -17.06
N ASN A 32 20.84 -8.09 -17.60
CA ASN A 32 19.96 -7.24 -18.40
C ASN A 32 18.98 -6.40 -17.56
N ALA A 33 18.99 -6.52 -16.23
CA ALA A 33 18.20 -5.67 -15.33
C ALA A 33 18.90 -4.32 -15.09
N ALA A 34 18.72 -3.44 -16.07
CA ALA A 34 18.78 -1.98 -15.94
C ALA A 34 20.15 -1.27 -15.74
N PRO A 35 20.97 -1.21 -16.82
CA PRO A 35 21.82 -0.03 -17.10
C PRO A 35 21.02 1.28 -17.29
N SER A 36 19.69 1.20 -17.46
CA SER A 36 18.78 2.31 -17.73
C SER A 36 18.18 2.97 -16.48
N ALA A 37 17.67 2.19 -15.52
CA ALA A 37 16.92 2.72 -14.38
C ALA A 37 17.78 3.62 -13.47
N GLY A 38 19.01 3.22 -13.17
CA GLY A 38 19.95 4.04 -12.41
C GLY A 38 20.28 5.37 -13.13
N LYS A 39 20.48 5.32 -14.46
CA LYS A 39 20.72 6.52 -15.28
C LYS A 39 19.49 7.45 -15.31
N MET A 40 18.29 6.89 -15.45
CA MET A 40 17.03 7.65 -15.39
C MET A 40 16.84 8.31 -14.01
N TYR A 41 17.16 7.60 -12.93
CA TYR A 41 17.11 8.14 -11.56
C TYR A 41 18.11 9.28 -11.35
N MET A 42 19.35 9.14 -11.85
CA MET A 42 20.36 10.21 -11.79
C MET A 42 19.96 11.43 -12.64
N ASN A 43 19.35 11.22 -13.81
CA ASN A 43 18.79 12.31 -14.61
C ASN A 43 17.65 13.04 -13.88
N ALA A 44 16.79 12.30 -13.18
CA ALA A 44 15.70 12.85 -12.37
C ALA A 44 16.24 13.68 -11.19
N LEU A 45 17.28 13.20 -10.49
CA LEU A 45 18.00 13.96 -9.47
C LEU A 45 18.62 15.24 -10.05
N ALA A 46 19.27 15.16 -11.21
CA ALA A 46 19.86 16.33 -11.86
C ALA A 46 18.79 17.39 -12.22
N ALA A 47 17.63 16.97 -12.73
CA ALA A 47 16.49 17.86 -12.97
C ALA A 47 15.95 18.48 -11.66
N TRP A 48 15.83 17.68 -10.60
CA TRP A 48 15.43 18.15 -9.27
C TRP A 48 16.39 19.23 -8.72
N HIS A 49 17.70 19.02 -8.83
CA HIS A 49 18.71 19.99 -8.39
C HIS A 49 18.71 21.29 -9.22
N ARG A 50 18.28 21.24 -10.49
CA ARG A 50 18.04 22.44 -11.32
C ARG A 50 16.68 23.13 -11.05
N GLY A 51 15.84 22.57 -10.18
CA GLY A 51 14.50 23.08 -9.90
C GLY A 51 13.43 22.68 -10.94
N GLU A 52 13.75 21.79 -11.87
CA GLU A 52 12.85 21.31 -12.92
C GLU A 52 11.90 20.21 -12.38
N TYR A 53 11.18 20.51 -11.31
CA TYR A 53 10.47 19.50 -10.50
C TYR A 53 9.48 18.64 -11.29
N LYS A 54 8.79 19.20 -12.29
CA LYS A 54 7.88 18.44 -13.17
C LYS A 54 8.62 17.43 -14.06
N ALA A 55 9.79 17.79 -14.58
CA ALA A 55 10.63 16.88 -15.37
C ALA A 55 11.26 15.80 -14.49
N ALA A 56 11.69 16.17 -13.27
CA ALA A 56 12.17 15.22 -12.27
C ALA A 56 11.09 14.21 -11.89
N ALA A 57 9.86 14.67 -11.61
CA ALA A 57 8.74 13.82 -11.24
C ALA A 57 8.40 12.79 -12.33
N LEU A 58 8.29 13.23 -13.59
CA LEU A 58 8.08 12.33 -14.74
C LEU A 58 9.23 11.33 -14.91
N SER A 59 10.48 11.77 -14.75
CA SER A 59 11.65 10.89 -14.88
C SER A 59 11.71 9.83 -13.78
N PHE A 60 11.41 10.19 -12.53
CA PHE A 60 11.28 9.23 -11.44
C PHE A 60 10.08 8.27 -11.65
N GLN A 61 8.97 8.76 -12.21
CA GLN A 61 7.83 7.89 -12.56
C GLN A 61 8.19 6.84 -13.58
N THR A 62 8.94 7.19 -14.65
CA THR A 62 9.41 6.21 -15.62
C THR A 62 10.27 5.11 -14.97
N VAL A 63 11.06 5.42 -13.94
CA VAL A 63 11.79 4.41 -13.15
C VAL A 63 10.83 3.45 -12.44
N ALA A 64 9.77 3.97 -11.80
CA ALA A 64 8.75 3.16 -11.14
C ALA A 64 7.90 2.33 -12.11
N GLU A 65 7.56 2.90 -13.28
CA GLU A 65 6.79 2.24 -14.35
C GLU A 65 7.57 1.12 -15.04
N ASN A 66 8.92 1.23 -15.08
CA ASN A 66 9.82 0.14 -15.46
C ASN A 66 9.94 -0.98 -14.40
N GLY A 67 9.05 -1.01 -13.41
CA GLY A 67 8.93 -2.10 -12.43
C GLY A 67 9.70 -1.92 -11.13
N VAL A 68 10.37 -0.77 -10.91
CA VAL A 68 11.09 -0.50 -9.67
C VAL A 68 10.12 -0.16 -8.54
N VAL A 69 9.89 -1.12 -7.64
CA VAL A 69 9.07 -0.95 -6.43
C VAL A 69 9.99 -0.58 -5.25
N ASN A 70 10.06 0.70 -4.92
CA ASN A 70 10.83 1.21 -3.79
C ASN A 70 10.10 2.41 -3.14
N GLY A 71 10.08 2.47 -1.81
CA GLY A 71 9.35 3.48 -1.05
C GLY A 71 9.94 4.89 -1.18
N ASP A 72 11.27 5.00 -1.17
CA ASP A 72 12.02 6.25 -1.27
C ASP A 72 11.86 6.89 -2.65
N LEU A 73 11.85 6.06 -3.70
CA LEU A 73 11.50 6.47 -5.06
C LEU A 73 10.09 7.04 -5.12
N TYR A 74 9.10 6.36 -4.53
CA TYR A 74 7.72 6.83 -4.53
C TYR A 74 7.56 8.12 -3.70
N TYR A 75 8.29 8.25 -2.60
CA TYR A 75 8.38 9.48 -1.80
C TYR A 75 9.02 10.63 -2.61
N ASN A 76 10.10 10.37 -3.35
CA ASN A 76 10.76 11.35 -4.21
C ASN A 76 9.88 11.78 -5.40
N ILE A 77 9.08 10.88 -5.99
CA ILE A 77 8.05 11.24 -6.96
C ILE A 77 7.01 12.18 -6.31
N GLY A 78 6.56 11.88 -5.09
CA GLY A 78 5.65 12.73 -4.32
C GLY A 78 6.23 14.13 -4.07
N ASN A 79 7.47 14.21 -3.61
CA ASN A 79 8.21 15.46 -3.39
C ASN A 79 8.33 16.29 -4.68
N ALA A 80 8.67 15.64 -5.80
CA ALA A 80 8.80 16.29 -7.10
C ALA A 80 7.45 16.85 -7.61
N TRP A 81 6.35 16.11 -7.46
CA TRP A 81 5.02 16.64 -7.79
C TRP A 81 4.57 17.77 -6.87
N LEU A 82 4.86 17.69 -5.57
CA LEU A 82 4.49 18.74 -4.61
C LEU A 82 5.21 20.05 -4.94
N ARG A 83 6.51 19.97 -5.23
CA ARG A 83 7.34 21.12 -5.64
C ARG A 83 6.98 21.65 -7.04
N ALA A 84 6.34 20.84 -7.87
CA ALA A 84 5.73 21.27 -9.14
C ALA A 84 4.31 21.85 -8.99
N GLY A 85 3.75 21.93 -7.78
CA GLY A 85 2.39 22.44 -7.51
C GLY A 85 1.26 21.43 -7.76
N GLU A 86 1.58 20.19 -8.13
CA GLU A 86 0.63 19.16 -8.57
C GLU A 86 0.15 18.31 -7.38
N THR A 87 -0.52 18.96 -6.43
CA THR A 87 -0.91 18.41 -5.11
C THR A 87 -1.59 17.04 -5.17
N GLY A 88 -2.47 16.80 -6.15
CA GLY A 88 -3.19 15.53 -6.29
C GLY A 88 -2.26 14.37 -6.66
N ARG A 89 -1.29 14.63 -7.56
CA ARG A 89 -0.23 13.68 -7.91
C ARG A 89 0.71 13.45 -6.73
N ALA A 90 1.08 14.50 -6.00
CA ALA A 90 1.92 14.38 -4.81
C ALA A 90 1.31 13.45 -3.76
N ILE A 91 0.05 13.71 -3.36
CA ILE A 91 -0.68 12.88 -2.40
C ILE A 91 -0.79 11.43 -2.90
N TYR A 92 -1.12 11.22 -4.18
CA TYR A 92 -1.20 9.88 -4.74
C TYR A 92 0.10 9.08 -4.57
N TRP A 93 1.25 9.68 -4.86
CA TRP A 93 2.55 9.01 -4.74
C TRP A 93 3.02 8.85 -3.28
N TYR A 94 2.74 9.81 -2.40
CA TYR A 94 2.98 9.66 -0.97
C TYR A 94 2.13 8.55 -0.34
N GLU A 95 0.85 8.41 -0.70
CA GLU A 95 0.03 7.29 -0.21
C GLU A 95 0.57 5.94 -0.73
N ARG A 96 1.10 5.88 -1.96
CA ARG A 96 1.79 4.69 -2.47
C ARG A 96 3.09 4.40 -1.71
N ALA A 97 3.89 5.42 -1.42
CA ALA A 97 5.10 5.28 -0.60
C ALA A 97 4.75 4.75 0.81
N LYS A 98 3.64 5.22 1.38
CA LYS A 98 3.14 4.81 2.70
C LYS A 98 2.77 3.32 2.79
N LEU A 99 2.44 2.68 1.67
CA LEU A 99 2.25 1.22 1.61
C LEU A 99 3.57 0.43 1.73
N LEU A 100 4.71 1.07 1.42
CA LEU A 100 6.04 0.43 1.38
C LEU A 100 6.89 0.77 2.61
N ILE A 101 6.98 2.06 2.98
CA ILE A 101 7.79 2.55 4.12
C ILE A 101 6.97 2.96 5.35
N GLY A 102 5.64 2.83 5.30
CA GLY A 102 4.77 2.84 6.48
C GLY A 102 4.78 4.12 7.31
N ASN A 103 5.53 4.09 8.41
CA ASN A 103 5.55 5.13 9.44
C ASN A 103 6.75 6.08 9.37
N ASP A 104 7.44 6.13 8.22
CA ASP A 104 8.51 7.09 7.97
C ASP A 104 8.11 8.54 8.35
N PRO A 105 8.86 9.24 9.21
CA PRO A 105 8.48 10.57 9.70
C PRO A 105 8.37 11.64 8.60
N ASP A 106 9.32 11.66 7.67
CA ASP A 106 9.42 12.70 6.64
C ASP A 106 8.31 12.54 5.60
N LEU A 107 8.02 11.31 5.18
CA LEU A 107 6.85 10.97 4.39
C LEU A 107 5.55 11.39 5.08
N ASN A 108 5.41 11.10 6.37
CA ASN A 108 4.19 11.44 7.10
C ASN A 108 4.00 12.96 7.23
N PHE A 109 5.07 13.70 7.48
CA PHE A 109 5.07 15.17 7.51
C PHE A 109 4.69 15.76 6.14
N ASN A 110 5.37 15.34 5.06
CA ASN A 110 5.11 15.87 3.71
C ASN A 110 3.73 15.47 3.19
N LEU A 111 3.25 14.26 3.48
CA LEU A 111 1.88 13.83 3.17
C LEU A 111 0.85 14.67 3.93
N ALA A 112 1.06 14.93 5.22
CA ALA A 112 0.17 15.76 6.01
C ALA A 112 0.14 17.21 5.50
N HIS A 113 1.30 17.76 5.14
CA HIS A 113 1.41 19.09 4.53
C HIS A 113 0.65 19.16 3.20
N ALA A 114 0.90 18.22 2.27
CA ALA A 114 0.18 18.15 0.99
C ALA A 114 -1.34 17.96 1.18
N GLN A 115 -1.75 17.13 2.15
CA GLN A 115 -3.16 16.97 2.52
C GLN A 115 -3.78 18.23 3.14
N GLY A 116 -2.98 19.16 3.69
CA GLY A 116 -3.43 20.48 4.16
C GLY A 116 -3.68 21.49 3.04
N LEU A 117 -3.14 21.25 1.84
CA LEU A 117 -3.34 22.10 0.65
C LEU A 117 -4.63 21.76 -0.13
N ARG A 118 -5.39 20.75 0.30
CA ARG A 118 -6.64 20.34 -0.35
C ARG A 118 -7.75 21.36 -0.09
N LYS A 119 -8.55 21.64 -1.13
CA LYS A 119 -9.74 22.50 -1.04
C LYS A 119 -10.97 21.78 -0.47
N ASP A 120 -11.16 20.52 -0.84
CA ASP A 120 -12.33 19.76 -0.38
C ASP A 120 -12.09 19.23 1.03
N ALA A 121 -13.12 19.34 1.88
CA ALA A 121 -13.09 18.79 3.22
C ALA A 121 -12.87 17.25 3.17
N PRO A 122 -12.05 16.67 4.06
CA PRO A 122 -12.00 15.23 4.19
C PRO A 122 -13.38 14.71 4.66
N ALA A 123 -13.78 13.54 4.18
CA ALA A 123 -14.93 12.82 4.72
C ALA A 123 -14.79 12.67 6.26
N PRO A 124 -15.89 12.73 7.04
CA PRO A 124 -15.84 12.73 8.50
C PRO A 124 -15.03 11.55 9.05
N GLY A 125 -13.86 11.86 9.62
CA GLY A 125 -13.01 10.87 10.28
C GLY A 125 -13.45 10.60 11.73
N PRO A 126 -12.83 9.63 12.41
CA PRO A 126 -13.05 9.41 13.84
C PRO A 126 -12.79 10.70 14.63
N SER A 127 -13.58 10.95 15.68
CA SER A 127 -13.46 12.15 16.51
C SER A 127 -12.05 12.31 17.10
N ALA A 128 -11.67 13.54 17.47
CA ALA A 128 -10.33 13.81 18.02
C ALA A 128 -10.00 12.91 19.23
N LEU A 129 -10.99 12.66 20.10
CA LEU A 129 -10.87 11.73 21.23
C LEU A 129 -10.55 10.30 20.78
N ILE A 130 -11.23 9.78 19.76
CA ILE A 130 -10.95 8.43 19.23
C ILE A 130 -9.52 8.36 18.66
N ARG A 131 -9.05 9.41 17.97
CA ARG A 131 -7.67 9.45 17.46
C ARG A 131 -6.63 9.46 18.57
N VAL A 132 -6.88 10.18 19.67
CA VAL A 132 -5.99 10.19 20.85
C VAL A 132 -6.03 8.83 21.56
N LEU A 133 -7.21 8.25 21.81
CA LEU A 133 -7.35 6.94 22.48
C LEU A 133 -6.77 5.78 21.67
N LEU A 134 -6.77 5.88 20.33
CA LEU A 134 -6.25 4.86 19.42
C LEU A 134 -4.89 5.24 18.80
N PHE A 135 -4.13 6.17 19.40
CA PHE A 135 -2.83 6.61 18.86
C PHE A 135 -1.86 5.45 18.61
N TRP A 136 -1.86 4.45 19.50
CA TRP A 136 -1.07 3.22 19.40
C TRP A 136 -1.34 2.40 18.12
N LYS A 137 -2.57 2.47 17.55
CA LYS A 137 -2.88 1.87 16.24
C LYS A 137 -2.10 2.52 15.11
N THR A 138 -1.69 3.78 15.27
CA THR A 138 -0.85 4.47 14.27
C THR A 138 0.64 4.18 14.45
N CYS A 139 1.11 3.92 15.67
CA CYS A 139 2.52 3.57 15.93
C CYS A 139 2.88 2.14 15.47
N LEU A 140 1.94 1.20 15.55
CA LEU A 140 2.15 -0.21 15.22
C LEU A 140 1.75 -0.52 13.77
N SER A 141 2.56 -1.32 13.07
CA SER A 141 2.25 -1.74 11.70
C SER A 141 1.07 -2.73 11.67
N PRO A 142 0.27 -2.79 10.57
CA PRO A 142 -0.87 -3.70 10.48
C PRO A 142 -0.54 -5.20 10.67
N PRO A 143 0.63 -5.73 10.24
CA PRO A 143 1.06 -7.09 10.60
C PRO A 143 1.30 -7.28 12.10
N VAL A 144 1.95 -6.32 12.77
CA VAL A 144 2.24 -6.40 14.22
C VAL A 144 0.94 -6.32 15.03
N LEU A 145 0.02 -5.43 14.67
CA LEU A 145 -1.31 -5.36 15.28
C LEU A 145 -2.07 -6.69 15.19
N ARG A 146 -2.01 -7.37 14.02
CA ARG A 146 -2.61 -8.71 13.86
C ARG A 146 -1.98 -9.73 14.80
N ALA A 147 -0.65 -9.81 14.82
CA ALA A 147 0.09 -10.75 15.65
C ALA A 147 -0.19 -10.56 17.15
N LEU A 148 -0.14 -9.31 17.64
CA LEU A 148 -0.44 -8.97 19.04
C LEU A 148 -1.88 -9.31 19.41
N THR A 149 -2.86 -9.01 18.54
CA THR A 149 -4.28 -9.34 18.79
C THR A 149 -4.47 -10.85 18.91
N LEU A 150 -3.95 -11.63 17.96
CA LEU A 150 -4.04 -13.10 17.98
C LEU A 150 -3.35 -13.69 19.22
N PHE A 151 -2.16 -13.20 19.57
CA PHE A 151 -1.41 -13.66 20.75
C PHE A 151 -2.13 -13.34 22.06
N ALA A 152 -2.64 -12.11 22.22
CA ALA A 152 -3.37 -11.71 23.42
C ALA A 152 -4.65 -12.53 23.62
N SER A 153 -5.39 -12.80 22.55
CA SER A 153 -6.58 -13.66 22.61
C SER A 153 -6.25 -15.13 22.86
N PHE A 154 -5.17 -15.67 22.27
CA PHE A 154 -4.69 -17.02 22.57
C PHE A 154 -4.30 -17.15 24.05
N LEU A 155 -3.51 -16.21 24.57
CA LEU A 155 -3.12 -16.16 25.98
C LEU A 155 -4.35 -16.04 26.90
N CYS A 156 -5.33 -15.21 26.54
CA CYS A 156 -6.59 -15.08 27.28
C CYS A 156 -7.36 -16.41 27.33
N ALA A 157 -7.50 -17.10 26.19
CA ALA A 157 -8.16 -18.40 26.11
C ALA A 157 -7.43 -19.49 26.92
N VAL A 158 -6.09 -19.51 26.91
CA VAL A 158 -5.27 -20.42 27.74
C VAL A 158 -5.48 -20.13 29.23
N LEU A 159 -5.37 -18.87 29.67
CA LEU A 159 -5.54 -18.48 31.07
C LEU A 159 -6.96 -18.79 31.59
N LEU A 160 -7.99 -18.53 30.77
CA LEU A 160 -9.38 -18.92 31.06
C LEU A 160 -9.51 -20.44 31.20
N THR A 161 -8.95 -21.21 30.26
CA THR A 161 -8.98 -22.68 30.30
C THR A 161 -8.31 -23.23 31.56
N LEU A 162 -7.15 -22.69 31.95
CA LEU A 162 -6.46 -23.07 33.18
C LEU A 162 -7.27 -22.74 34.45
N ALA A 163 -7.92 -21.57 34.49
CA ALA A 163 -8.81 -21.20 35.60
C ALA A 163 -10.05 -22.11 35.71
N ILE A 164 -10.63 -22.52 34.57
CA ILE A 164 -11.76 -23.47 34.45
C ILE A 164 -11.36 -24.88 34.90
N LEU A 165 -10.14 -25.33 34.57
CA LEU A 165 -9.62 -26.62 35.01
C LEU A 165 -9.38 -26.64 36.53
N LYS A 166 -8.89 -25.54 37.09
CA LYS A 166 -8.57 -25.40 38.53
C LYS A 166 -9.79 -25.33 39.44
N ASN A 167 -10.93 -24.78 39.01
CA ASN A 167 -12.11 -24.62 39.88
C ASN A 167 -13.41 -25.13 39.24
N ARG A 168 -13.88 -26.29 39.72
CA ARG A 168 -14.99 -27.04 39.12
C ARG A 168 -16.35 -26.32 39.17
N SER A 169 -16.60 -25.43 40.14
CA SER A 169 -17.87 -24.68 40.23
C SER A 169 -17.96 -23.49 39.26
N ARG A 170 -16.82 -22.96 38.79
CA ARG A 170 -16.76 -21.81 37.87
C ARG A 170 -16.70 -22.20 36.39
N ARG A 171 -16.83 -23.49 36.06
CA ARG A 171 -16.67 -24.01 34.69
C ARG A 171 -17.63 -23.39 33.68
N SER A 172 -18.91 -23.26 34.01
CA SER A 172 -19.92 -22.67 33.12
C SER A 172 -19.63 -21.19 32.81
N ALA A 173 -19.35 -20.38 33.84
CA ALA A 173 -18.99 -18.97 33.69
C ALA A 173 -17.72 -18.78 32.85
N GLY A 174 -16.71 -19.64 33.02
CA GLY A 174 -15.50 -19.60 32.21
C GLY A 174 -15.73 -20.00 30.74
N ILE A 175 -16.59 -20.98 30.46
CA ILE A 175 -16.96 -21.34 29.07
C ILE A 175 -17.62 -20.13 28.37
N ILE A 176 -18.51 -19.42 29.06
CA ILE A 176 -19.15 -18.19 28.55
C ILE A 176 -18.10 -17.10 28.30
N ALA A 177 -17.18 -16.87 29.24
CA ALA A 177 -16.11 -15.88 29.09
C ALA A 177 -15.15 -16.21 27.91
N SER A 178 -14.79 -17.48 27.73
CA SER A 178 -14.01 -17.94 26.57
C SER A 178 -14.75 -17.74 25.25
N GLY A 179 -16.07 -18.01 25.22
CA GLY A 179 -16.91 -17.73 24.06
C GLY A 179 -16.97 -16.24 23.70
N LEU A 180 -17.10 -15.37 24.72
CA LEU A 180 -17.06 -13.91 24.55
C LEU A 180 -15.69 -13.43 24.05
N ALA A 181 -14.58 -13.96 24.57
CA ALA A 181 -13.24 -13.63 24.11
C ALA A 181 -13.00 -14.06 22.65
N ALA A 182 -13.49 -15.25 22.27
CA ALA A 182 -13.44 -15.73 20.88
C ALA A 182 -14.31 -14.87 19.93
N LEU A 183 -15.50 -14.45 20.38
CA LEU A 183 -16.37 -13.55 19.62
C LEU A 183 -15.73 -12.16 19.42
N LEU A 184 -15.08 -11.61 20.45
CA LEU A 184 -14.34 -10.34 20.35
C LEU A 184 -13.14 -10.45 19.39
N LEU A 185 -12.42 -11.57 19.39
CA LEU A 185 -11.39 -11.84 18.38
C LEU A 185 -11.98 -11.91 16.97
N MET A 186 -13.09 -12.64 16.79
CA MET A 186 -13.75 -12.78 15.48
C MET A 186 -14.23 -11.43 14.95
N LEU A 187 -14.81 -10.59 15.82
CA LEU A 187 -15.20 -9.21 15.50
C LEU A 187 -13.99 -8.35 15.13
N THR A 188 -12.88 -8.45 15.86
CA THR A 188 -11.67 -7.66 15.59
C THR A 188 -11.05 -8.05 14.25
N VAL A 189 -10.92 -9.36 13.97
CA VAL A 189 -10.45 -9.88 12.68
C VAL A 189 -11.39 -9.48 11.55
N MET A 190 -12.71 -9.54 11.76
CA MET A 190 -13.72 -9.11 10.78
C MET A 190 -13.61 -7.61 10.47
N MET A 191 -13.49 -6.76 11.49
CA MET A 191 -13.28 -5.31 11.29
C MET A 191 -11.98 -5.04 10.52
N GLN A 192 -10.90 -5.74 10.84
CA GLN A 192 -9.61 -5.55 10.18
C GLN A 192 -9.59 -6.12 8.75
N TYR A 193 -10.33 -7.19 8.48
CA TYR A 193 -10.58 -7.69 7.13
C TYR A 193 -11.42 -6.70 6.33
N ARG A 194 -12.44 -6.08 6.93
CA ARG A 194 -13.24 -5.00 6.32
C ARG A 194 -12.44 -3.71 6.08
N GLU A 195 -11.43 -3.39 6.90
CA GLU A 195 -10.51 -2.28 6.61
C GLU A 195 -9.56 -2.58 5.44
N GLN A 196 -9.11 -3.83 5.28
CA GLN A 196 -8.29 -4.28 4.14
C GLN A 196 -9.08 -4.43 2.84
N THR A 197 -10.34 -4.88 2.93
CA THR A 197 -11.27 -4.99 1.80
C THR A 197 -12.15 -3.74 1.62
N ALA A 198 -11.91 -2.69 2.40
CA ALA A 198 -12.54 -1.39 2.16
C ALA A 198 -12.19 -0.95 0.74
N GLY A 199 -13.23 -0.76 -0.08
CA GLY A 199 -13.12 -0.75 -1.54
C GLY A 199 -12.07 0.21 -2.08
N LEU A 200 -11.54 -0.13 -3.27
CA LEU A 200 -10.53 0.63 -4.02
C LEU A 200 -10.67 2.13 -3.80
N GLN A 201 -9.66 2.77 -3.23
CA GLN A 201 -9.67 4.22 -3.04
C GLN A 201 -9.02 4.89 -4.26
N GLY A 202 -9.50 6.08 -4.59
CA GLY A 202 -8.92 6.94 -5.61
C GLY A 202 -8.55 8.30 -5.05
N ILE A 203 -7.50 8.89 -5.61
CA ILE A 203 -7.12 10.30 -5.40
C ILE A 203 -7.39 11.05 -6.69
N VAL A 204 -8.13 12.16 -6.61
CA VAL A 204 -8.25 13.11 -7.73
C VAL A 204 -6.88 13.73 -8.03
N LEU A 205 -6.38 13.51 -9.25
CA LEU A 205 -5.07 13.99 -9.70
C LEU A 205 -5.06 15.44 -10.19
N PRO A 206 -5.98 15.90 -11.07
CA PRO A 206 -5.98 17.28 -11.58
C PRO A 206 -6.41 18.29 -10.51
N SER A 207 -6.13 19.57 -10.74
CA SER A 207 -6.45 20.68 -9.83
C SER A 207 -7.95 20.82 -9.51
N GLU A 208 -8.80 20.59 -10.52
CA GLU A 208 -10.26 20.57 -10.45
C GLU A 208 -10.79 19.51 -11.44
N ILE A 209 -11.90 18.85 -11.11
CA ILE A 209 -12.59 17.90 -11.99
C ILE A 209 -14.10 17.97 -11.82
N SER A 210 -14.83 17.97 -12.94
CA SER A 210 -16.29 17.84 -12.99
C SER A 210 -16.71 16.38 -12.85
N VAL A 211 -17.48 16.07 -11.81
CA VAL A 211 -18.12 14.76 -11.62
C VAL A 211 -19.48 14.77 -12.31
N ARG A 212 -19.71 13.81 -13.22
CA ARG A 212 -20.87 13.80 -14.12
C ARG A 212 -21.83 12.65 -13.85
N SER A 213 -23.07 12.77 -14.33
CA SER A 213 -24.08 11.71 -14.25
C SER A 213 -23.78 10.48 -15.14
N GLY A 214 -22.93 10.63 -16.15
CA GLY A 214 -22.56 9.59 -17.10
C GLY A 214 -21.19 9.81 -17.76
N PHE A 215 -20.89 9.00 -18.77
CA PHE A 215 -19.58 8.92 -19.44
C PHE A 215 -19.24 10.07 -20.38
N GLY A 216 -20.22 10.88 -20.80
CA GLY A 216 -20.00 11.93 -21.78
C GLY A 216 -19.57 13.25 -21.14
N SER A 217 -18.76 14.04 -21.85
CA SER A 217 -18.59 15.47 -21.55
C SER A 217 -19.92 16.25 -21.62
N ALA A 218 -20.87 15.76 -22.43
CA ALA A 218 -22.24 16.25 -22.52
C ALA A 218 -23.17 15.78 -21.37
N SER A 219 -22.74 14.84 -20.52
CA SER A 219 -23.53 14.41 -19.35
C SER A 219 -23.53 15.50 -18.27
N THR A 220 -24.66 15.67 -17.58
CA THR A 220 -24.86 16.70 -16.55
C THR A 220 -23.76 16.68 -15.50
N GLU A 221 -23.16 17.85 -15.25
CA GLU A 221 -22.24 18.06 -14.12
C GLU A 221 -23.04 18.07 -12.82
N LEU A 222 -22.69 17.19 -11.88
CA LEU A 222 -23.37 17.03 -10.61
C LEU A 222 -22.70 17.86 -9.51
N PHE A 223 -21.37 17.83 -9.46
CA PHE A 223 -20.53 18.59 -8.54
C PHE A 223 -19.08 18.59 -9.06
N ARG A 224 -18.22 19.36 -8.41
CA ARG A 224 -16.77 19.38 -8.67
C ARG A 224 -15.99 18.86 -7.47
N LEU A 225 -14.83 18.29 -7.75
CA LEU A 225 -13.81 17.91 -6.78
C LEU A 225 -12.47 18.52 -7.18
N HIS A 226 -11.54 18.58 -6.22
CA HIS A 226 -10.22 19.18 -6.39
C HIS A 226 -9.08 18.18 -6.18
N ALA A 227 -7.87 18.61 -6.56
CA ALA A 227 -6.64 17.85 -6.36
C ALA A 227 -6.49 17.31 -4.93
N GLY A 228 -6.15 16.03 -4.82
CA GLY A 228 -5.88 15.36 -3.54
C GLY A 228 -7.11 14.79 -2.84
N THR A 229 -8.31 15.01 -3.37
CA THR A 229 -9.53 14.51 -2.77
C THR A 229 -9.62 12.99 -2.87
N ARG A 230 -9.88 12.35 -1.73
CA ARG A 230 -10.09 10.90 -1.61
C ARG A 230 -11.52 10.56 -1.96
N VAL A 231 -11.71 9.56 -2.81
CA VAL A 231 -13.02 9.03 -3.20
C VAL A 231 -13.00 7.50 -3.17
N ALA A 232 -14.15 6.88 -2.92
CA ALA A 232 -14.30 5.44 -3.09
C ALA A 232 -14.62 5.12 -4.55
N VAL A 233 -13.89 4.18 -5.15
CA VAL A 233 -14.14 3.66 -6.50
C VAL A 233 -15.17 2.55 -6.42
N LEU A 234 -16.30 2.73 -7.10
CA LEU A 234 -17.41 1.78 -7.12
C LEU A 234 -17.35 0.84 -8.33
N GLU A 235 -17.06 1.41 -9.51
CA GLU A 235 -17.17 0.72 -10.79
C GLU A 235 -16.14 1.31 -11.76
N THR A 236 -15.66 0.52 -12.72
CA THR A 236 -14.89 1.00 -13.88
C THR A 236 -15.58 0.49 -15.13
N ARG A 237 -15.92 1.39 -16.05
CA ARG A 237 -16.60 1.05 -17.30
C ARG A 237 -16.17 2.02 -18.39
N GLU A 238 -15.87 1.52 -19.58
CA GLU A 238 -15.59 2.32 -20.79
C GLU A 238 -14.58 3.46 -20.55
N GLY A 239 -13.45 3.15 -19.88
CA GLY A 239 -12.39 4.11 -19.56
C GLY A 239 -12.71 5.10 -18.42
N HIS A 240 -13.93 5.06 -17.88
CA HIS A 240 -14.41 5.94 -16.81
C HIS A 240 -14.57 5.19 -15.48
N VAL A 241 -14.65 5.95 -14.40
CA VAL A 241 -14.69 5.44 -13.03
C VAL A 241 -15.85 6.07 -12.27
N LYS A 242 -16.71 5.22 -11.72
CA LYS A 242 -17.80 5.65 -10.83
C LYS A 242 -17.22 5.84 -9.45
N ILE A 243 -17.38 7.03 -8.90
CA ILE A 243 -16.84 7.42 -7.61
C ILE A 243 -17.96 7.77 -6.63
N ARG A 244 -17.69 7.57 -5.34
CA ARG A 244 -18.47 8.12 -4.22
C ARG A 244 -17.56 9.01 -3.38
N TYR A 245 -17.98 10.25 -3.15
CA TYR A 245 -17.33 11.18 -2.24
C TYR A 245 -18.08 11.28 -0.90
N SER A 246 -19.42 11.31 -0.94
CA SER A 246 -20.33 11.16 0.20
C SER A 246 -21.57 10.35 -0.21
N GLU A 247 -22.46 10.00 0.72
CA GLU A 247 -23.67 9.21 0.44
C GLU A 247 -24.53 9.79 -0.71
N ASP A 248 -24.63 11.11 -0.76
CA ASP A 248 -25.35 11.91 -1.75
C ASP A 248 -24.52 12.27 -3.00
N LYS A 249 -23.18 12.19 -2.93
CA LYS A 249 -22.26 12.64 -3.99
C LYS A 249 -21.60 11.47 -4.70
N ILE A 250 -22.31 10.95 -5.69
CA ILE A 250 -21.91 9.84 -6.56
C ILE A 250 -21.95 10.30 -8.02
N GLY A 251 -20.97 9.89 -8.83
CA GLY A 251 -20.97 10.13 -10.27
C GLY A 251 -19.73 9.55 -10.96
N TRP A 252 -19.50 9.94 -12.21
CA TRP A 252 -18.44 9.43 -13.08
C TRP A 252 -17.37 10.49 -13.35
N ILE A 253 -16.12 10.03 -13.47
CA ILE A 253 -14.96 10.79 -13.94
C ILE A 253 -14.09 9.95 -14.90
N PRO A 254 -13.27 10.56 -15.77
CA PRO A 254 -12.28 9.86 -16.58
C PRO A 254 -11.29 9.06 -15.73
N GLY A 255 -10.96 7.84 -16.18
CA GLY A 255 -10.11 6.92 -15.41
C GLY A 255 -8.63 7.29 -15.34
N HIS A 256 -8.16 8.23 -16.16
CA HIS A 256 -6.79 8.74 -16.12
C HIS A 256 -6.60 9.87 -15.09
N ASP A 257 -7.68 10.53 -14.66
CA ASP A 257 -7.64 11.61 -13.66
C ASP A 257 -7.68 11.10 -12.21
N ILE A 258 -7.76 9.78 -12.01
CA ILE A 258 -7.89 9.16 -10.69
C ILE A 258 -6.72 8.20 -10.39
N GLY A 259 -5.89 8.60 -9.42
CA GLY A 259 -4.82 7.78 -8.89
C GLY A 259 -5.39 6.69 -7.98
N ARG A 260 -5.49 5.45 -8.49
CA ARG A 260 -6.04 4.32 -7.74
C ARG A 260 -5.04 3.77 -6.73
N ILE A 261 -5.46 3.69 -5.47
CA ILE A 261 -4.70 3.10 -4.36
C ILE A 261 -5.39 1.81 -3.93
N ARG A 262 -4.66 0.70 -4.05
CA ARG A 262 -5.04 -0.59 -3.49
C ARG A 262 -4.28 -0.76 -2.16
N ARG A 263 -5.03 -0.88 -1.06
CA ARG A 263 -4.50 -1.26 0.26
C ARG A 263 -4.44 -2.77 0.41
#